data_AF-A0A075MSL3-F1
#
_entry.id   AF-A0A075MSL3-F1
#
_cell.length_a   1.000
_cell.length_b   1.000
_cell.length_c   1.000
_cell.angle_alpha   90.00
_cell.angle_beta   90.00
_cell.angle_gamma   90.00
#
_symmetry.space_group_name_H-M   'P 1'
#
loop_
_entity.id
_entity.type
_entity.pdbx_description
1 polymer ?
#
loop_
_entity_poly.entity_id
_entity_poly.type
_entity_poly.pdbx_seq_one_letter_code
_entity_poly.pdbx_strand_id
1 'polypeptide(L)'
;MDSSNLEKVVLDLQKRVASLEQAVYGSSGGSSNNGGAKAAMRGLEQRIVEKVDDIGTQDLILVALLQNPKQSKARIRQVLNDWGKAYGSWFEGGNFSGRLVKAGLVKKDGSSDDGEELFSLTKKGEMEAGNLVSKL
;
A
#
# COMPACT_ATOMS: atom_id res chain seq x y z
N MET A 1 -12.12 6.31 -41.05
CA MET A 1 -12.05 5.69 -39.71
C MET A 1 -13.38 5.96 -39.05
N ASP A 2 -14.17 4.92 -38.84
CA ASP A 2 -15.56 5.05 -38.42
C ASP A 2 -15.66 5.54 -36.97
N SER A 3 -16.20 6.75 -36.78
CA SER A 3 -16.42 7.37 -35.46
C SER A 3 -17.20 6.48 -34.49
N SER A 4 -17.99 5.54 -35.00
CA SER A 4 -18.81 4.59 -34.23
C SER A 4 -18.01 3.58 -33.41
N ASN A 5 -16.79 3.22 -33.84
CA ASN A 5 -15.92 2.33 -33.06
C ASN A 5 -15.19 3.09 -31.95
N LEU A 6 -14.81 4.35 -32.20
CA LEU A 6 -14.21 5.22 -31.18
C LEU A 6 -15.21 5.55 -30.07
N GLU A 7 -16.46 5.87 -30.40
CA GLU A 7 -17.51 6.10 -29.40
C GLU A 7 -17.77 4.86 -28.54
N LYS A 8 -17.79 3.66 -29.14
CA LYS A 8 -17.95 2.40 -28.39
C LYS A 8 -16.78 2.13 -27.44
N VAL A 9 -15.55 2.39 -27.87
CA VAL A 9 -14.35 2.22 -27.04
C VAL A 9 -14.35 3.21 -25.88
N VAL A 10 -14.74 4.46 -26.12
CA VAL A 10 -14.84 5.49 -25.06
C VAL A 10 -15.93 5.12 -24.06
N LEU A 11 -17.09 4.66 -24.52
CA LEU A 11 -18.17 4.18 -23.65
C LEU A 11 -17.76 2.96 -22.81
N ASP A 12 -17.00 2.03 -23.38
CA ASP A 12 -16.49 0.86 -22.67
C ASP A 12 -15.45 1.26 -21.60
N LEU A 13 -14.53 2.16 -21.95
CA LEU A 13 -13.57 2.72 -21.01
C LEU A 13 -14.24 3.47 -19.87
N GLN A 14 -15.25 4.29 -20.16
CA GLN A 14 -16.02 5.00 -19.14
C GLN A 14 -16.78 4.04 -18.22
N LYS A 15 -17.36 2.96 -18.75
CA LYS A 15 -18.02 1.92 -17.93
C LYS A 15 -17.03 1.18 -17.04
N ARG A 16 -15.84 0.87 -17.54
CA ARG A 16 -14.78 0.20 -16.77
C ARG A 16 -14.24 1.11 -15.67
N VAL A 17 -14.03 2.39 -15.96
CA VAL A 17 -13.63 3.39 -14.97
C VAL A 17 -14.73 3.58 -13.92
N ALA A 18 -15.99 3.73 -14.33
CA ALA A 18 -17.12 3.86 -13.39
C ALA A 18 -17.30 2.60 -12.52
N SER A 19 -17.05 1.41 -13.05
CA SER A 19 -17.08 0.15 -12.28
C SER A 19 -15.92 0.05 -11.29
N LEU A 20 -14.74 0.53 -11.68
CA LEU A 20 -13.58 0.65 -10.79
C LEU A 20 -13.81 1.69 -9.70
N GLU A 21 -14.40 2.85 -10.05
CA GLU A 21 -14.78 3.87 -9.09
C GLU A 21 -15.90 3.38 -8.16
N GLN A 22 -16.86 2.57 -8.61
CA GLN A 22 -17.83 1.92 -7.73
C GLN A 22 -17.20 0.84 -6.84
N ALA A 23 -16.21 0.10 -7.32
CA ALA A 23 -15.49 -0.86 -6.49
C ALA A 23 -14.65 -0.16 -5.41
N VAL A 24 -14.14 1.04 -5.71
CA VAL A 24 -13.31 1.85 -4.81
C VAL A 24 -14.14 2.74 -3.87
N TYR A 25 -15.25 3.31 -4.35
CA TYR A 25 -16.06 4.32 -3.66
C TYR A 25 -17.54 3.94 -3.44
N GLY A 26 -18.07 2.99 -4.22
CA GLY A 26 -19.50 2.63 -4.27
C GLY A 26 -20.01 1.72 -3.15
N SER A 27 -19.20 1.39 -2.14
CA SER A 27 -19.68 0.75 -0.91
C SER A 27 -20.24 1.75 0.12
N SER A 28 -20.77 2.88 -0.35
CA SER A 28 -21.38 3.91 0.51
C SER A 28 -22.89 3.91 0.34
N GLY A 29 -23.56 3.04 1.09
CA GLY A 29 -25.01 2.97 1.14
C GLY A 29 -25.52 2.24 2.38
N GLY A 30 -25.27 2.79 3.57
CA GLY A 30 -26.02 2.47 4.79
C GLY A 30 -25.22 1.88 5.94
N SER A 31 -24.95 2.74 6.93
CA SER A 31 -24.70 2.45 8.34
C SER A 31 -23.38 1.78 8.76
N SER A 32 -22.58 2.61 9.43
CA SER A 32 -21.62 2.28 10.50
C SER A 32 -20.27 1.65 10.13
N ASN A 33 -19.24 2.50 10.24
CA ASN A 33 -17.88 2.24 10.71
C ASN A 33 -17.05 1.11 10.05
N ASN A 34 -15.97 1.52 9.37
CA ASN A 34 -14.68 0.79 9.31
C ASN A 34 -14.64 -0.60 8.62
N GLY A 35 -15.60 -0.98 7.77
CA GLY A 35 -15.64 -2.33 7.16
C GLY A 35 -14.93 -2.50 5.81
N GLY A 36 -15.18 -1.62 4.83
CA GLY A 36 -14.78 -1.85 3.42
C GLY A 36 -13.29 -1.65 3.13
N ALA A 37 -12.71 -0.54 3.61
CA ALA A 37 -11.26 -0.33 3.56
C ALA A 37 -10.52 -1.43 4.36
N LYS A 38 -11.04 -1.85 5.51
CA LYS A 38 -10.51 -2.99 6.28
C LYS A 38 -10.62 -4.32 5.55
N ALA A 39 -11.66 -4.55 4.73
CA ALA A 39 -11.83 -5.80 4.00
C ALA A 39 -10.86 -5.91 2.82
N ALA A 40 -10.68 -4.83 2.04
CA ALA A 40 -9.66 -4.77 0.99
C ALA A 40 -8.23 -4.78 1.58
N MET A 41 -8.02 -4.09 2.70
CA MET A 41 -6.76 -4.12 3.46
C MET A 41 -6.47 -5.52 4.00
N ARG A 42 -7.46 -6.22 4.57
CA ARG A 42 -7.33 -7.64 4.97
C ARG A 42 -6.90 -8.52 3.80
N GLY A 43 -7.42 -8.26 2.59
CA GLY A 43 -7.02 -8.98 1.38
C GLY A 43 -5.55 -8.76 1.02
N LEU A 44 -5.07 -7.50 1.06
CA LEU A 44 -3.67 -7.19 0.79
C LEU A 44 -2.72 -7.74 1.87
N GLU A 45 -3.08 -7.60 3.15
CA GLU A 45 -2.34 -8.16 4.29
C GLU A 45 -2.22 -9.68 4.16
N GLN A 46 -3.32 -10.37 3.86
CA GLN A 46 -3.33 -11.81 3.65
C GLN A 46 -2.42 -12.22 2.47
N ARG A 47 -2.45 -11.50 1.35
CA ARG A 47 -1.61 -11.79 0.17
C ARG A 47 -0.13 -11.53 0.42
N ILE A 48 0.20 -10.49 1.20
CA ILE A 48 1.57 -10.22 1.64
C ILE A 48 2.09 -11.40 2.47
N VAL A 49 1.26 -11.88 3.39
CA VAL A 49 1.58 -12.97 4.28
C VAL A 49 1.72 -14.30 3.53
N GLU A 50 0.85 -14.58 2.56
CA GLU A 50 0.92 -15.78 1.70
C GLU A 50 2.17 -15.83 0.81
N LYS A 51 2.78 -14.67 0.53
CA LYS A 51 3.97 -14.52 -0.32
C LYS A 51 5.18 -13.99 0.44
N VAL A 52 5.17 -14.07 1.77
CA VAL A 52 6.19 -13.45 2.61
C VAL A 52 7.61 -13.93 2.33
N ASP A 53 7.76 -15.21 1.96
CA ASP A 53 9.06 -15.80 1.61
C ASP A 53 9.61 -15.26 0.27
N ASP A 54 8.74 -14.75 -0.60
CA ASP A 54 9.08 -14.17 -1.91
C ASP A 54 9.28 -12.64 -1.86
N ILE A 55 8.87 -11.98 -0.77
CA ILE A 55 8.87 -10.52 -0.62
C ILE A 55 9.93 -10.10 0.38
N GLY A 56 10.89 -9.28 -0.05
CA GLY A 56 11.93 -8.78 0.84
C GLY A 56 11.38 -7.84 1.92
N THR A 57 12.05 -7.76 3.07
CA THR A 57 11.75 -6.79 4.14
C THR A 57 11.63 -5.34 3.64
N GLN A 58 12.43 -4.97 2.64
CA GLN A 58 12.41 -3.63 2.02
C GLN A 58 11.11 -3.36 1.27
N ASP A 59 10.63 -4.36 0.53
CA ASP A 59 9.38 -4.32 -0.22
C ASP A 59 8.19 -4.17 0.74
N LEU A 60 8.20 -4.92 1.85
CA LEU A 60 7.18 -4.80 2.90
C LEU A 60 7.13 -3.39 3.51
N ILE A 61 8.29 -2.76 3.71
CA ILE A 61 8.37 -1.37 4.20
C ILE A 61 7.75 -0.40 3.19
N LEU A 62 7.99 -0.60 1.88
CA LEU A 62 7.38 0.23 0.84
C LEU A 62 5.85 0.09 0.85
N VAL A 63 5.33 -1.13 1.01
CA VAL A 63 3.88 -1.36 1.11
C VAL A 63 3.30 -0.71 2.37
N ALA A 64 3.98 -0.83 3.52
CA ALA A 64 3.54 -0.22 4.76
C ALA A 64 3.44 1.32 4.63
N LEU A 65 4.44 1.95 4.03
CA LEU A 65 4.47 3.38 3.77
C LEU A 65 3.50 3.84 2.68
N LEU A 66 3.17 2.98 1.72
CA LEU A 66 2.14 3.24 0.72
C LEU A 66 0.75 3.28 1.36
N GLN A 67 0.46 2.34 2.26
CA GLN A 67 -0.82 2.27 2.95
C GLN A 67 -0.99 3.41 3.96
N ASN A 68 0.09 3.73 4.67
CA ASN A 68 0.10 4.76 5.69
C ASN A 68 1.36 5.62 5.53
N PRO A 69 1.27 6.76 4.83
CA PRO A 69 2.40 7.68 4.71
C PRO A 69 2.71 8.37 6.05
N LYS A 70 3.88 8.99 6.15
CA LYS A 70 4.34 9.76 7.34
C LYS A 70 4.38 8.93 8.62
N GLN A 71 5.05 7.80 8.57
CA GLN A 71 5.19 6.91 9.73
C GLN A 71 6.60 6.91 10.29
N SER A 72 6.71 6.74 11.61
CA SER A 72 7.99 6.48 12.25
C SER A 72 8.43 5.03 12.05
N LYS A 73 9.71 4.75 12.27
CA LYS A 73 10.25 3.38 12.19
C LYS A 73 9.54 2.43 13.15
N ALA A 74 9.21 2.92 14.35
CA ALA A 74 8.49 2.15 15.35
C ALA A 74 7.09 1.78 14.85
N ARG A 75 6.38 2.73 14.23
CA ARG A 75 5.06 2.46 13.66
C ARG A 75 5.11 1.48 12.49
N ILE A 76 6.07 1.62 11.58
CA ILE A 76 6.27 0.69 10.46
C ILE A 76 6.54 -0.72 11.01
N ARG A 77 7.43 -0.85 12.00
CA ARG A 77 7.69 -2.14 12.66
C ARG A 77 6.45 -2.74 13.29
N GLN A 78 5.62 -1.92 13.92
CA GLN A 78 4.36 -2.39 14.50
C GLN A 78 3.41 -2.93 13.43
N VAL A 79 3.24 -2.21 12.32
CA VAL A 79 2.40 -2.65 11.19
C VAL A 79 2.89 -3.99 10.64
N LEU A 80 4.19 -4.10 10.40
CA LEU A 80 4.78 -5.35 9.90
C LEU A 80 4.64 -6.48 10.92
N ASN A 81 4.85 -6.24 12.21
CA ASN A 81 4.58 -7.26 13.22
C ASN A 81 3.09 -7.68 13.22
N ASP A 82 2.18 -6.71 13.13
CA ASP A 82 0.73 -6.95 13.14
C ASP A 82 0.28 -7.85 11.97
N TRP A 83 0.83 -7.65 10.77
CA TRP A 83 0.47 -8.46 9.59
C TRP A 83 0.77 -9.96 9.76
N GLY A 84 1.84 -10.34 10.45
CA GLY A 84 2.24 -11.74 10.58
C GLY A 84 2.30 -12.22 12.02
N LYS A 85 1.53 -11.59 12.92
CA LYS A 85 1.20 -12.18 14.22
C LYS A 85 0.67 -13.61 14.13
N ALA A 86 0.06 -13.99 13.01
CA ALA A 86 -0.39 -15.36 12.72
C ALA A 86 0.75 -16.31 12.30
N TYR A 87 1.93 -15.79 11.94
CA TYR A 87 3.06 -16.52 11.36
C TYR A 87 4.32 -16.50 12.26
N GLY A 88 4.17 -16.18 13.55
CA GLY A 88 5.26 -16.17 14.53
C GLY A 88 6.15 -14.93 14.46
N SER A 89 7.39 -15.02 14.95
CA SER A 89 8.36 -13.90 14.96
C SER A 89 9.03 -13.70 13.60
N TRP A 90 8.22 -13.38 12.59
CA TRP A 90 8.64 -13.25 11.19
C TRP A 90 9.36 -11.94 10.84
N PHE A 91 9.12 -10.85 11.59
CA PHE A 91 9.72 -9.54 11.35
C PHE A 91 10.65 -9.10 12.50
N GLU A 92 11.93 -9.42 12.37
CA GLU A 92 12.96 -8.83 13.22
C GLU A 92 13.32 -7.44 12.69
N GLY A 93 12.60 -6.41 13.16
CA GLY A 93 12.67 -5.02 12.67
C GLY A 93 14.01 -4.26 12.74
N GLY A 94 15.16 -4.94 12.65
CA GLY A 94 16.49 -4.35 12.54
C GLY A 94 16.86 -3.79 11.16
N ASN A 95 16.05 -4.03 10.12
CA ASN A 95 16.43 -3.73 8.72
C ASN A 95 15.74 -2.53 8.07
N PHE A 96 15.14 -1.59 8.83
CA PHE A 96 14.81 -0.25 8.30
C PHE A 96 16.11 0.54 8.10
N SER A 97 16.84 0.15 7.07
CA SER A 97 18.20 0.60 6.81
C SER A 97 18.13 1.83 5.91
N GLY A 98 19.01 2.80 6.12
CA GLY A 98 19.16 3.96 5.24
C GLY A 98 19.39 3.62 3.76
N ARG A 99 19.42 2.35 3.35
CA ARG A 99 19.38 1.90 1.95
C ARG A 99 18.15 2.38 1.19
N LEU A 100 16.94 2.33 1.79
CA LEU A 100 15.72 2.82 1.11
C LEU A 100 15.76 4.33 0.87
N VAL A 101 16.38 5.06 1.80
CA VAL A 101 16.62 6.51 1.68
C VAL A 101 17.70 6.78 0.63
N LYS A 102 18.83 6.06 0.67
CA LYS A 102 19.91 6.16 -0.33
C LYS A 102 19.45 5.79 -1.75
N ALA A 103 18.55 4.82 -1.88
CA ALA A 103 17.96 4.41 -3.15
C ALA A 103 16.92 5.41 -3.70
N GLY A 104 16.58 6.44 -2.92
CA GLY A 104 15.62 7.47 -3.27
C GLY A 104 14.17 6.98 -3.29
N LEU A 105 13.86 5.88 -2.59
CA LEU A 105 12.50 5.32 -2.51
C LEU A 105 11.72 5.90 -1.32
N VAL A 106 12.43 6.22 -0.24
CA VAL A 106 11.87 6.78 0.99
C VAL A 106 12.55 8.10 1.29
N LYS A 107 11.78 9.08 1.77
CA LYS A 107 12.29 10.37 2.27
C LYS A 107 11.96 10.55 3.75
N LYS A 108 12.78 11.33 4.44
CA LYS A 108 12.44 11.88 5.76
C LYS A 108 11.45 13.02 5.55
N ASP A 109 10.27 12.90 6.15
CA ASP A 109 9.13 13.82 5.96
C ASP A 109 8.90 14.73 7.17
N GLY A 110 9.84 14.73 8.13
CA GLY A 110 9.82 15.55 9.33
C GLY A 110 10.14 14.74 10.58
N SER A 111 9.70 15.27 11.72
CA SER A 111 9.69 14.58 13.00
C SER A 111 8.30 14.69 13.64
N SER A 112 7.91 13.70 14.44
CA SER A 112 6.71 13.78 15.29
C SER A 112 6.93 14.74 16.47
N ASP A 113 5.85 15.03 17.21
CA ASP A 113 5.89 15.82 18.44
C ASP A 113 6.78 15.17 19.52
N ASP A 114 6.90 13.83 19.48
CA ASP A 114 7.78 13.04 20.36
C ASP A 114 9.24 12.99 19.86
N GLY A 115 9.56 13.71 18.78
CA GLY A 115 10.90 13.77 18.20
C GLY A 115 11.29 12.59 17.30
N GLU A 116 10.36 11.67 17.00
CA GLU A 116 10.64 10.54 16.12
C GLU A 116 10.72 10.97 14.66
N GLU A 117 11.71 10.49 13.91
CA GLU A 117 11.79 10.74 12.47
C GLU A 117 10.61 10.09 11.74
N LEU A 118 9.91 10.86 10.92
CA LEU A 118 8.81 10.39 10.08
C LEU A 118 9.29 10.16 8.64
N PHE A 119 8.77 9.10 8.03
CA PHE A 119 9.15 8.66 6.70
C PHE A 119 7.94 8.55 5.79
N SER A 120 8.15 8.88 4.52
CA SER A 120 7.16 8.78 3.45
C SER A 120 7.83 8.27 2.18
N LEU A 121 7.03 7.73 1.26
CA LEU A 121 7.55 7.38 -0.07
C LEU A 121 7.90 8.64 -0.86
N THR A 122 8.89 8.49 -1.74
CA THR A 122 9.04 9.40 -2.89
C THR A 122 8.13 8.95 -4.02
N LYS A 123 7.98 9.74 -5.08
CA LYS A 123 7.27 9.29 -6.30
C LYS A 123 7.83 7.98 -6.87
N LYS A 124 9.15 7.78 -6.77
CA LYS A 124 9.80 6.54 -7.19
C LYS A 124 9.38 5.37 -6.30
N GLY A 125 9.37 5.58 -4.98
CA GLY A 125 8.90 4.59 -4.01
C GLY A 125 7.42 4.24 -4.18
N GLU A 126 6.55 5.21 -4.47
CA GLU A 126 5.13 4.98 -4.74
C GLU A 126 4.90 4.08 -5.95
N MET A 127 5.61 4.33 -7.06
CA MET A 127 5.54 3.46 -8.24
C MET A 127 6.04 2.05 -7.95
N GLU A 128 7.14 1.92 -7.21
CA GLU A 128 7.72 0.62 -6.88
C GLU A 128 6.81 -0.19 -5.96
N ALA A 129 6.24 0.46 -4.93
CA ALA A 129 5.23 -0.12 -4.06
C ALA A 129 3.96 -0.52 -4.83
N GLY A 130 3.48 0.33 -5.74
CA GLY A 130 2.30 0.04 -6.57
C GLY A 130 2.51 -1.14 -7.52
N ASN A 131 3.69 -1.25 -8.13
CA ASN A 131 4.07 -2.38 -8.97
C ASN A 131 4.13 -3.68 -8.18
N LEU A 132 4.64 -3.63 -6.95
CA LEU A 132 4.68 -4.76 -6.03
C LEU A 132 3.26 -5.22 -5.67
N VAL A 133 2.40 -4.31 -5.21
CA VAL A 133 1.00 -4.62 -4.85
C VAL A 133 0.22 -5.23 -6.02
N SER A 134 0.55 -4.86 -7.26
CA SER A 134 -0.07 -5.42 -8.47
C SER A 134 0.40 -6.85 -8.83
N LYS A 135 1.54 -7.30 -8.28
CA LYS A 135 2.12 -8.65 -8.49
C LYS A 135 1.81 -9.61 -7.35
N LEU A 136 1.58 -9.08 -6.14
CA LEU A 136 0.88 -9.80 -5.08
C LEU A 136 -0.49 -10.18 -5.60
#